data_AF-A0A7S2TFP7-F1
#
_entry.id   AF-A0A7S2TFP7-F1
#
_cell.length_a   1.000
_cell.length_b   1.000
_cell.length_c   1.000
_cell.angle_alpha   90.00
_cell.angle_beta   90.00
_cell.angle_gamma   90.00
#
_symmetry.space_group_name_H-M   'P 1'
#
loop_
_entity.id
_entity.type
_entity.pdbx_description
1 polymer ?
#
loop_
_entity_poly.entity_id
_entity_poly.type
_entity_poly.pdbx_seq_one_letter_code
_entity_poly.pdbx_strand_id
1 'polypeptide(L)'
;EPEEEVKGGGADKSKAIGKGRDSALDQGWAMVGYPIRLLPRKMDGGITDLERWMARDAIAETIYLFRDSYKVCAARLMGLSFGFPHKHLVMEGIANSIFTLPCMNPSLLWHCSLVYEAFRLDVKSMAPLFALTMQALYKRLGRLDVELLDTAAEWFSLHISNFSYQWLWDKWTGAADQPP
;
A
#
# COMPACT_ATOMS: atom_id res chain seq x y z
N GLU A 1 -62.03 40.92 -20.89
CA GLU A 1 -62.00 40.77 -19.42
C GLU A 1 -61.04 39.65 -19.07
N PRO A 2 -60.16 39.86 -18.07
CA PRO A 2 -59.18 38.88 -17.63
C PRO A 2 -59.74 38.03 -16.48
N GLU A 3 -59.29 36.80 -16.34
CA GLU A 3 -59.32 36.11 -15.05
C GLU A 3 -57.90 35.65 -14.69
N GLU A 4 -57.53 36.03 -13.48
CA GLU A 4 -56.23 35.89 -12.83
C GLU A 4 -55.92 34.47 -12.36
N GLU A 5 -54.61 34.25 -12.22
CA GLU A 5 -53.89 33.31 -11.35
C GLU A 5 -54.67 32.30 -10.51
N VAL A 6 -54.24 31.04 -10.60
CA VAL A 6 -53.92 30.28 -9.38
C VAL A 6 -52.50 29.70 -9.50
N LYS A 7 -51.60 30.27 -8.70
CA LYS A 7 -50.24 29.81 -8.43
C LYS A 7 -50.27 28.39 -7.84
N GLY A 8 -49.83 27.40 -8.61
CA GLY A 8 -49.44 26.08 -8.13
C GLY A 8 -47.92 25.97 -8.09
N GLY A 9 -47.31 26.36 -6.98
CA GLY A 9 -45.87 26.18 -6.73
C GLY A 9 -45.51 24.70 -6.62
N GLY A 10 -45.26 24.06 -7.77
CA GLY A 10 -44.64 22.75 -7.84
C GLY A 10 -43.16 22.87 -7.48
N ALA A 11 -42.84 22.78 -6.20
CA ALA A 11 -41.47 22.61 -5.74
C ALA A 11 -40.89 21.36 -6.41
N ASP A 12 -39.92 21.57 -7.29
CA ASP A 12 -39.13 20.55 -7.98
C ASP A 12 -38.38 19.69 -6.95
N LYS A 13 -39.03 18.61 -6.50
CA LYS A 13 -38.49 17.62 -5.56
C LYS A 13 -37.51 16.64 -6.23
N SER A 14 -37.01 16.96 -7.41
CA SER A 14 -36.07 16.11 -8.15
C SER A 14 -34.61 16.31 -7.76
N LYS A 15 -34.33 17.16 -6.74
CA LYS A 15 -32.98 17.65 -6.44
C LYS A 15 -32.53 17.38 -5.00
N ALA A 16 -32.63 16.13 -4.53
CA ALA A 16 -32.06 15.76 -3.22
C ALA A 16 -31.81 14.25 -3.02
N ILE A 17 -31.52 13.48 -4.06
CA ILE A 17 -31.16 12.06 -3.90
C ILE A 17 -29.87 11.81 -4.67
N GLY A 18 -28.77 11.57 -3.95
CA GLY A 18 -27.51 11.13 -4.54
C GLY A 18 -26.33 12.10 -4.44
N LYS A 19 -26.22 12.92 -3.39
CA LYS A 19 -24.95 13.58 -3.04
C LYS A 19 -24.43 12.98 -1.74
N GLY A 20 -23.54 11.99 -1.82
CA GLY A 20 -22.78 11.56 -0.64
C GLY A 20 -22.41 10.08 -0.51
N ARG A 21 -22.54 9.23 -1.54
CA ARG A 21 -22.13 7.82 -1.42
C ARG A 21 -21.09 7.32 -2.43
N ASP A 22 -20.73 8.13 -3.42
CA ASP A 22 -19.88 7.64 -4.52
C ASP A 22 -18.39 8.02 -4.40
N SER A 23 -18.01 8.93 -3.47
CA SER A 23 -16.60 9.34 -3.36
C SER A 23 -15.67 8.27 -2.81
N ALA A 24 -16.20 7.31 -2.03
CA ALA A 24 -15.41 6.22 -1.46
C ALA A 24 -15.16 5.08 -2.48
N LEU A 25 -16.09 4.89 -3.43
CA LEU A 25 -15.99 3.86 -4.47
C LEU A 25 -15.10 4.34 -5.64
N ASP A 26 -15.14 5.62 -5.99
CA ASP A 26 -14.23 6.22 -6.99
C ASP A 26 -12.77 6.26 -6.50
N GLN A 27 -12.55 6.30 -5.18
CA GLN A 27 -11.21 6.17 -4.61
C GLN A 27 -10.66 4.74 -4.75
N GLY A 28 -11.50 3.70 -4.82
CA GLY A 28 -11.06 2.31 -4.84
C GLY A 28 -10.07 2.01 -5.99
N TRP A 29 -10.35 2.54 -7.18
CA TRP A 29 -9.50 2.36 -8.37
C TRP A 29 -8.35 3.38 -8.44
N ALA A 30 -8.52 4.58 -7.89
CA ALA A 30 -7.50 5.62 -7.84
C ALA A 30 -6.41 5.35 -6.77
N MET A 31 -6.74 4.55 -5.75
CA MET A 31 -5.82 4.12 -4.68
C MET A 31 -4.82 3.05 -5.14
N VAL A 32 -5.06 2.44 -6.29
CA VAL A 32 -4.11 1.55 -6.96
C VAL A 32 -3.33 2.39 -7.96
N GLY A 33 -2.49 3.30 -7.45
CA GLY A 33 -1.46 3.94 -8.28
C GLY A 33 -0.63 2.90 -9.04
N TYR A 34 0.13 3.31 -10.06
CA TYR A 34 0.98 2.38 -10.81
C TYR A 34 1.90 1.61 -9.84
N PRO A 35 1.71 0.30 -9.63
CA PRO A 35 2.36 -0.39 -8.52
C PRO A 35 3.86 -0.42 -8.76
N ILE A 36 4.63 0.11 -7.81
CA ILE A 36 6.08 0.12 -7.88
C ILE A 36 6.55 -1.33 -7.86
N ARG A 37 7.20 -1.75 -8.94
CA ARG A 37 7.81 -3.09 -9.00
C ARG A 37 9.14 -3.07 -8.27
N LEU A 38 9.13 -3.35 -6.97
CA LEU A 38 10.33 -3.39 -6.14
C LEU A 38 11.07 -4.71 -6.28
N LEU A 39 10.35 -5.85 -6.26
CA LEU A 39 10.97 -7.18 -6.20
C LEU A 39 11.11 -7.82 -7.60
N PRO A 40 12.24 -8.50 -7.89
CA PRO A 40 12.52 -9.09 -9.20
C PRO A 40 11.62 -10.27 -9.56
N ARG A 41 11.32 -10.43 -10.85
CA ARG A 41 10.52 -11.54 -11.41
C ARG A 41 11.08 -12.93 -11.15
N LYS A 42 12.38 -13.06 -10.90
CA LYS A 42 13.00 -14.35 -10.60
C LYS A 42 12.38 -15.02 -9.35
N MET A 43 11.83 -14.24 -8.42
CA MET A 43 11.14 -14.76 -7.23
C MET A 43 9.74 -15.31 -7.53
N ASP A 44 9.17 -15.02 -8.70
CA ASP A 44 7.81 -15.43 -9.03
C ASP A 44 7.68 -16.92 -9.35
N GLY A 45 8.78 -17.61 -9.65
CA GLY A 45 8.71 -19.03 -10.02
C GLY A 45 8.01 -19.29 -11.37
N GLY A 46 7.92 -18.28 -12.24
CA GLY A 46 7.38 -18.45 -13.60
C GLY A 46 5.89 -18.17 -13.78
N ILE A 47 5.24 -17.47 -12.82
CA ILE A 47 3.83 -17.05 -12.97
C ILE A 47 3.64 -16.13 -14.19
N THR A 48 2.42 -16.16 -14.72
CA THR A 48 1.94 -15.26 -15.76
C THR A 48 1.73 -13.84 -15.23
N ASP A 49 1.68 -12.88 -16.15
CA ASP A 49 1.44 -11.47 -15.80
C ASP A 49 0.04 -11.26 -15.20
N LEU A 50 -0.93 -12.06 -15.66
CA LEU A 50 -2.29 -12.04 -15.15
C LEU A 50 -2.36 -12.57 -13.71
N GLU A 51 -1.75 -13.73 -13.43
CA GLU A 51 -1.72 -14.30 -12.06
C GLU A 51 -1.04 -13.34 -11.07
N ARG A 52 0.05 -12.71 -11.50
CA ARG A 52 0.73 -11.70 -10.70
C ARG A 52 -0.16 -10.49 -10.43
N TRP A 53 -0.87 -10.02 -11.45
CA TRP A 53 -1.81 -8.91 -11.32
C TRP A 53 -2.95 -9.26 -10.36
N MET A 54 -3.56 -10.44 -10.52
CA MET A 54 -4.63 -10.93 -9.64
C MET A 54 -4.17 -11.05 -8.18
N ALA A 55 -2.97 -11.58 -7.93
CA ALA A 55 -2.44 -11.67 -6.58
C ALA A 55 -2.21 -10.29 -5.96
N ARG A 56 -1.66 -9.34 -6.74
CA ARG A 56 -1.46 -7.95 -6.29
C ARG A 56 -2.78 -7.27 -5.96
N ASP A 57 -3.78 -7.46 -6.81
CA ASP A 57 -5.12 -6.91 -6.63
C ASP A 57 -5.78 -7.46 -5.35
N ALA A 58 -5.76 -8.78 -5.17
CA ALA A 58 -6.27 -9.43 -3.97
C ALA A 58 -5.56 -8.98 -2.68
N ILE A 59 -4.25 -8.73 -2.74
CA ILE A 59 -3.47 -8.19 -1.60
C ILE A 59 -3.89 -6.75 -1.29
N ALA A 60 -3.98 -5.89 -2.30
CA ALA A 60 -4.41 -4.51 -2.14
C ALA A 60 -5.84 -4.43 -1.59
N GLU A 61 -6.75 -5.25 -2.11
CA GLU A 61 -8.12 -5.37 -1.62
C GLU A 61 -8.16 -5.84 -0.16
N THR A 62 -7.33 -6.83 0.21
CA THR A 62 -7.24 -7.30 1.60
C THR A 62 -6.80 -6.18 2.54
N ILE A 63 -5.80 -5.38 2.15
CA ILE A 63 -5.33 -4.23 2.94
C ILE A 63 -6.44 -3.19 3.09
N TYR A 64 -7.17 -2.91 2.01
CA TYR A 64 -8.27 -1.94 2.00
C TYR A 64 -9.46 -2.37 2.87
N LEU A 65 -9.87 -3.63 2.74
CA LEU A 65 -11.02 -4.20 3.47
C LEU A 65 -10.74 -4.32 4.97
N PHE A 66 -9.52 -4.68 5.37
CA PHE A 66 -9.15 -4.90 6.77
C PHE A 66 -8.34 -3.76 7.39
N ARG A 67 -8.48 -2.53 6.86
CA ARG A 67 -7.78 -1.34 7.37
C ARG A 67 -8.06 -1.03 8.85
N ASP A 68 -9.22 -1.43 9.36
CA ASP A 68 -9.62 -1.14 10.75
C ASP A 68 -8.80 -1.96 11.77
N SER A 69 -8.17 -3.06 11.35
CA SER A 69 -7.35 -3.90 12.23
C SER A 69 -6.17 -4.53 11.50
N TYR A 70 -4.96 -4.02 11.77
CA TYR A 70 -3.72 -4.57 11.23
C TYR A 70 -3.51 -6.05 11.62
N LYS A 71 -4.02 -6.50 12.77
CA LYS A 71 -3.90 -7.90 13.21
C LYS A 71 -4.71 -8.85 12.34
N VAL A 72 -5.95 -8.49 12.06
CA VAL A 72 -6.82 -9.27 11.17
C VAL A 72 -6.27 -9.23 9.75
N CYS A 73 -5.83 -8.06 9.29
CA CYS A 73 -5.20 -7.91 7.98
C CYS A 73 -3.96 -8.80 7.82
N ALA A 74 -3.03 -8.81 8.79
CA ALA A 74 -1.86 -9.67 8.78
C ALA A 74 -2.24 -11.16 8.68
N ALA A 75 -3.19 -11.61 9.51
CA ALA A 75 -3.66 -12.99 9.49
C ALA A 75 -4.29 -13.38 8.13
N ARG A 76 -5.04 -12.45 7.51
CA ARG A 76 -5.66 -12.67 6.19
C ARG A 76 -4.62 -12.69 5.08
N LEU A 77 -3.69 -11.74 5.05
CA LEU A 77 -2.61 -11.68 4.07
C LEU A 77 -1.73 -12.93 4.10
N MET A 78 -1.38 -13.40 5.30
CA MET A 78 -0.59 -14.62 5.47
C MET A 78 -1.37 -15.90 5.17
N GLY A 79 -2.70 -15.83 5.20
CA GLY A 79 -3.61 -16.93 4.87
C GLY A 79 -4.03 -16.99 3.40
N LEU A 80 -3.57 -16.06 2.55
CA LEU A 80 -3.83 -16.11 1.11
C LEU A 80 -3.15 -17.34 0.50
N SER A 81 -3.78 -17.90 -0.55
CA SER A 81 -3.22 -19.03 -1.30
C SER A 81 -3.60 -18.89 -2.77
N PHE A 82 -2.59 -18.75 -3.61
CA PHE A 82 -2.74 -18.61 -5.06
C PHE A 82 -2.20 -19.81 -5.86
N GLY A 83 -1.75 -20.88 -5.17
CA GLY A 83 -1.11 -22.03 -5.82
C GLY A 83 0.35 -21.81 -6.25
N PHE A 84 0.91 -20.61 -6.02
CA PHE A 84 2.31 -20.26 -6.28
C PHE A 84 2.93 -19.49 -5.11
N PRO A 85 4.28 -19.38 -5.04
CA PRO A 85 4.95 -18.56 -4.03
C PRO A 85 4.56 -17.09 -4.18
N HIS A 86 3.96 -16.49 -3.16
CA HIS A 86 3.38 -15.14 -3.25
C HIS A 86 3.70 -14.24 -2.04
N LYS A 87 4.43 -14.74 -1.03
CA LYS A 87 4.78 -13.94 0.16
C LYS A 87 5.60 -12.69 -0.20
N HIS A 88 6.41 -12.75 -1.25
CA HIS A 88 7.12 -11.59 -1.76
C HIS A 88 6.17 -10.54 -2.35
N LEU A 89 5.07 -10.99 -2.99
CA LEU A 89 4.02 -10.09 -3.47
C LEU A 89 3.27 -9.44 -2.31
N VAL A 90 3.11 -10.12 -1.19
CA VAL A 90 2.52 -9.53 0.04
C VAL A 90 3.38 -8.38 0.55
N MET A 91 4.69 -8.59 0.70
CA MET A 91 5.61 -7.52 1.12
C MET A 91 5.66 -6.37 0.10
N GLU A 92 5.69 -6.69 -1.20
CA GLU A 92 5.63 -5.69 -2.27
C GLU A 92 4.29 -4.93 -2.24
N GLY A 93 3.18 -5.59 -1.94
CA GLY A 93 1.85 -4.97 -1.80
C GLY A 93 1.77 -4.00 -0.64
N ILE A 94 2.32 -4.36 0.53
CA ILE A 94 2.41 -3.47 1.70
C ILE A 94 3.31 -2.26 1.38
N ALA A 95 4.45 -2.48 0.71
CA ALA A 95 5.30 -1.36 0.29
C ALA A 95 4.57 -0.44 -0.70
N ASN A 96 3.82 -1.01 -1.64
CA ASN A 96 3.04 -0.21 -2.59
C ASN A 96 1.97 0.63 -1.90
N SER A 97 1.27 0.10 -0.89
CA SER A 97 0.27 0.90 -0.15
C SER A 97 0.88 2.04 0.66
N ILE A 98 2.14 1.90 1.10
CA ILE A 98 2.90 2.99 1.74
C ILE A 98 3.27 4.07 0.71
N PHE A 99 3.67 3.68 -0.50
CA PHE A 99 4.13 4.60 -1.55
C PHE A 99 3.02 5.07 -2.51
N THR A 100 1.75 4.91 -2.14
CA THR A 100 0.62 5.42 -2.93
C THR A 100 0.46 6.93 -2.73
N LEU A 101 0.53 7.70 -3.82
CA LEU A 101 0.18 9.12 -3.89
C LEU A 101 -1.27 9.27 -4.40
N PRO A 102 -2.02 10.32 -4.00
CA PRO A 102 -1.62 11.48 -3.20
C PRO A 102 -1.74 11.28 -1.69
N CYS A 103 -2.36 10.19 -1.23
CA CYS A 103 -2.49 9.92 0.19
C CYS A 103 -2.30 8.43 0.50
N MET A 104 -1.35 8.15 1.38
CA MET A 104 -1.18 6.85 1.99
C MET A 104 -2.37 6.57 2.91
N ASN A 105 -3.04 5.44 2.68
CA ASN A 105 -4.14 4.98 3.51
C ASN A 105 -4.10 3.45 3.59
N PRO A 106 -3.93 2.86 4.78
CA PRO A 106 -3.94 3.48 6.14
C PRO A 106 -2.65 4.26 6.51
N SER A 107 -2.53 4.80 7.72
CA SER A 107 -1.34 5.58 8.12
C SER A 107 -0.03 4.76 8.10
N LEU A 108 1.13 5.43 8.11
CA LEU A 108 2.44 4.75 8.09
C LEU A 108 2.63 3.86 9.33
N LEU A 109 2.23 4.36 10.51
CA LEU A 109 2.30 3.60 11.76
C LEU A 109 1.47 2.32 11.71
N TRP A 110 0.32 2.36 11.03
CA TRP A 110 -0.51 1.18 10.81
C TRP A 110 0.22 0.15 9.94
N HIS A 111 0.87 0.59 8.85
CA HIS A 111 1.68 -0.29 8.01
C HIS A 111 2.90 -0.87 8.74
N CYS A 112 3.60 -0.08 9.56
CA CYS A 112 4.66 -0.57 10.43
C CYS A 112 4.16 -1.66 11.38
N SER A 113 2.99 -1.46 11.98
CA SER A 113 2.34 -2.43 12.87
C SER A 113 1.92 -3.70 12.12
N LEU A 114 1.45 -3.57 10.87
CA LEU A 114 1.12 -4.69 10.00
C LEU A 114 2.36 -5.54 9.68
N VAL A 115 3.47 -4.91 9.29
CA VAL A 115 4.74 -5.61 9.02
C VAL A 115 5.24 -6.33 10.27
N TYR A 116 5.17 -5.68 11.43
CA TYR A 116 5.56 -6.31 12.69
C TYR A 116 4.70 -7.52 13.04
N GLU A 117 3.38 -7.44 12.89
CA GLU A 117 2.50 -8.58 13.10
C GLU A 117 2.75 -9.69 12.07
N ALA A 118 3.05 -9.35 10.81
CA ALA A 118 3.43 -10.34 9.80
C ALA A 118 4.73 -11.08 10.18
N PHE A 119 5.72 -10.38 10.76
CA PHE A 119 6.89 -11.04 11.32
C PHE A 119 6.52 -11.96 12.47
N ARG A 120 5.67 -11.52 13.40
CA ARG A 120 5.21 -12.37 14.50
C ARG A 120 4.60 -13.68 14.01
N LEU A 121 3.91 -13.67 12.87
CA LEU A 121 3.32 -14.86 12.26
C LEU A 121 4.36 -15.74 11.54
N ASP A 122 5.28 -15.14 10.75
CA ASP A 122 6.30 -15.89 10.01
C ASP A 122 7.57 -15.06 9.77
N VAL A 123 8.39 -14.89 10.83
CA VAL A 123 9.68 -14.16 10.75
C VAL A 123 10.59 -14.77 9.69
N LYS A 124 10.64 -16.10 9.59
CA LYS A 124 11.59 -16.83 8.73
C LYS A 124 11.41 -16.47 7.26
N SER A 125 10.17 -16.31 6.81
CA SER A 125 9.90 -15.91 5.44
C SER A 125 9.86 -14.39 5.26
N MET A 126 9.29 -13.64 6.22
CA MET A 126 8.98 -12.22 6.00
C MET A 126 10.17 -11.29 6.23
N ALA A 127 11.04 -11.59 7.20
CA ALA A 127 12.24 -10.78 7.47
C ALA A 127 13.18 -10.65 6.25
N PRO A 128 13.56 -11.75 5.54
CA PRO A 128 14.42 -11.61 4.36
C PRO A 128 13.73 -10.86 3.22
N LEU A 129 12.41 -11.02 3.05
CA LEU A 129 11.64 -10.29 2.04
C LEU A 129 11.59 -8.78 2.33
N PHE A 130 11.44 -8.40 3.59
CA PHE A 130 11.54 -7.01 4.01
C PHE A 130 12.93 -6.44 3.69
N ALA A 131 13.99 -7.16 4.05
CA ALA A 131 15.36 -6.72 3.78
C ALA A 131 15.64 -6.55 2.28
N LEU A 132 15.14 -7.47 1.43
CA LEU A 132 15.23 -7.36 -0.02
C LEU A 132 14.45 -6.15 -0.55
N THR A 133 13.27 -5.89 0.00
CA THR A 133 12.42 -4.74 -0.38
C THR A 133 13.12 -3.43 -0.05
N MET A 134 13.69 -3.30 1.15
CA MET A 134 14.47 -2.14 1.56
C MET A 134 15.73 -1.94 0.73
N GLN A 135 16.45 -3.01 0.39
CA GLN A 135 17.60 -2.91 -0.50
C GLN A 135 17.21 -2.49 -1.92
N ALA A 136 16.07 -2.97 -2.43
CA ALA A 136 15.54 -2.57 -3.72
C ALA A 136 15.11 -1.11 -3.74
N LEU A 137 14.53 -0.63 -2.64
CA LEU A 137 14.14 0.76 -2.44
C LEU A 137 15.36 1.68 -2.36
N TYR A 138 16.35 1.33 -1.55
CA TYR A 138 17.61 2.07 -1.39
C TYR A 138 18.30 2.33 -2.74
N LYS A 139 18.38 1.31 -3.60
CA LYS A 139 18.96 1.43 -4.96
C LYS A 139 18.21 2.39 -5.89
N ARG A 140 16.99 2.77 -5.54
CA ARG A 140 16.10 3.62 -6.35
C ARG A 140 15.81 4.98 -5.71
N LEU A 141 16.41 5.29 -4.56
CA LEU A 141 16.16 6.55 -3.83
C LEU A 141 16.33 7.78 -4.72
N GLY A 142 17.37 7.84 -5.56
CA GLY A 142 17.61 8.97 -6.47
C GLY A 142 16.59 9.14 -7.61
N ARG A 143 15.57 8.27 -7.71
CA ARG A 143 14.47 8.37 -8.70
C ARG A 143 13.09 8.49 -8.05
N LEU A 144 13.03 8.45 -6.72
CA LEU A 144 11.77 8.64 -6.00
C LEU A 144 11.44 10.13 -5.90
N ASP A 145 10.15 10.44 -5.89
CA ASP A 145 9.68 11.76 -5.52
C ASP A 145 10.07 12.09 -4.07
N VAL A 146 10.26 13.38 -3.77
CA VAL A 146 10.74 13.85 -2.46
C VAL A 146 9.85 13.35 -1.32
N GLU A 147 8.53 13.39 -1.50
CA GLU A 147 7.57 12.90 -0.49
C GLU A 147 7.70 11.39 -0.23
N LEU A 148 7.97 10.60 -1.27
CA LEU A 148 8.20 9.16 -1.13
C LEU A 148 9.56 8.86 -0.49
N LEU A 149 10.55 9.72 -0.70
CA LEU A 149 11.86 9.62 -0.06
C LEU A 149 11.75 9.88 1.44
N ASP A 150 11.02 10.91 1.86
CA ASP A 150 10.74 11.19 3.28
C ASP A 150 9.97 10.03 3.91
N THR A 151 8.93 9.55 3.23
CA THR A 151 8.13 8.40 3.68
C THR A 151 8.99 7.13 3.81
N ALA A 152 9.89 6.88 2.86
CA ALA A 152 10.82 5.75 2.90
C ALA A 152 11.78 5.85 4.09
N ALA A 153 12.33 7.04 4.35
CA ALA A 153 13.22 7.30 5.47
C ALA A 153 12.51 7.10 6.82
N GLU A 154 11.28 7.61 6.94
CA GLU A 154 10.46 7.44 8.15
C GLU A 154 10.09 5.96 8.35
N TRP A 155 9.66 5.27 7.30
CA TRP A 155 9.33 3.84 7.36
C TRP A 155 10.52 3.00 7.82
N PHE A 156 11.70 3.25 7.26
CA PHE A 156 12.92 2.55 7.61
C PHE A 156 13.37 2.86 9.05
N SER A 157 13.32 4.14 9.45
CA SER A 157 13.64 4.59 10.81
C SER A 157 12.75 3.92 11.87
N LEU A 158 11.43 3.89 11.63
CA LEU A 158 10.46 3.19 12.50
C LEU A 158 10.68 1.68 12.55
N HIS A 159 11.14 1.08 11.45
CA HIS A 159 11.49 -0.33 11.46
C HIS A 159 12.72 -0.59 12.36
N ILE A 160 13.85 0.05 12.08
CA ILE A 160 15.11 -0.25 12.79
C ILE A 160 15.06 0.12 14.27
N SER A 161 14.26 1.11 14.67
CA SER A 161 14.07 1.47 16.08
C SER A 161 13.48 0.31 16.91
N ASN A 162 12.63 -0.51 16.30
CA ASN A 162 12.07 -1.72 16.91
C ASN A 162 13.05 -2.91 16.96
N PHE A 163 14.15 -2.87 16.20
CA PHE A 163 15.17 -3.93 16.12
C PHE A 163 16.53 -3.46 16.64
N SER A 164 16.54 -2.59 17.65
CA SER A 164 17.77 -2.09 18.30
C SER A 164 18.78 -1.47 17.32
N TYR A 165 18.28 -0.84 16.25
CA TYR A 165 19.07 -0.21 15.19
C TYR A 165 20.02 -1.17 14.45
N GLN A 166 19.71 -2.47 14.46
CA GLN A 166 20.49 -3.48 13.77
C GLN A 166 20.17 -3.49 12.27
N TRP A 167 21.16 -3.16 11.45
CA TRP A 167 21.08 -3.23 10.00
C TRP A 167 22.45 -3.53 9.38
N LEU A 168 22.45 -4.01 8.14
CA LEU A 168 23.68 -4.27 7.37
C LEU A 168 24.21 -2.97 6.74
N TRP A 169 24.65 -2.03 7.57
CA TRP A 169 25.16 -0.72 7.17
C TRP A 169 26.33 -0.78 6.18
N ASP A 170 27.15 -1.84 6.26
CA ASP A 170 28.27 -2.08 5.33
C ASP A 170 27.86 -2.11 3.86
N LYS A 171 26.59 -2.45 3.56
CA LYS A 171 26.08 -2.47 2.19
C LYS A 171 25.76 -1.07 1.64
N TRP A 172 25.70 -0.06 2.49
CA TRP A 172 25.28 1.31 2.17
C TRP A 172 26.42 2.32 2.30
N THR A 173 27.66 1.86 2.48
CA THR A 173 28.86 2.71 2.63
C THR A 173 29.06 3.67 1.46
N GLY A 174 28.70 3.27 0.24
CA GLY A 174 28.79 4.12 -0.95
C GLY A 174 27.92 5.39 -0.92
N ALA A 175 26.98 5.53 0.03
CA ALA A 175 26.30 6.81 0.25
C ALA A 175 27.22 7.89 0.84
N ALA A 176 28.21 7.51 1.66
CA ALA A 176 29.11 8.48 2.28
C ALA A 176 30.08 9.12 1.26
N ASP A 177 30.30 8.46 0.13
CA ASP A 177 31.15 8.93 -0.95
C ASP A 177 30.42 9.88 -1.92
N GLN A 178 29.09 9.99 -1.81
CA GLN A 178 28.28 10.87 -2.65
C GLN A 178 28.28 12.30 -2.11
N PRO A 179 28.15 13.32 -2.98
CA PRO A 179 28.05 14.70 -2.52
C PRO A 179 26.82 14.90 -1.62
N PRO A 180 26.91 15.83 -0.64
CA PRO A 180 25.81 16.14 0.28
C PRO A 180 24.64 16.82 -0.43
#